data_AF-A0A432TMC3-F1
#
_entry.id   AF-A0A432TMC3-F1
#
_cell.length_a   1.000
_cell.length_b   1.000
_cell.length_c   1.000
_cell.angle_alpha   90.00
_cell.angle_beta   90.00
_cell.angle_gamma   90.00
#
_symmetry.space_group_name_H-M   'P 1'
#
loop_
_entity.id
_entity.type
_entity.pdbx_description
1 polymer ?
#
loop_
_entity_poly.entity_id
_entity_poly.type
_entity_poly.pdbx_seq_one_letter_code
_entity_poly.pdbx_strand_id
1 'polypeptide(L)' 'MKALILLFFGLFHSLFALANNHLSNQGITQATLGNGLKIVVKVDQRAPVFISQLWYKVGASDES' A
#
# COMPACT_ATOMS: atom_id res chain seq x y z
N MET A 1 -9.20 -41.02 2.08
CA MET A 1 -9.72 -39.84 1.35
C MET A 1 -9.85 -38.60 2.23
N LYS A 2 -10.47 -38.70 3.42
CA LYS A 2 -10.61 -37.60 4.40
C LYS A 2 -9.28 -36.93 4.80
N ALA A 3 -8.25 -37.73 5.14
CA ALA A 3 -6.94 -37.21 5.56
C ALA A 3 -6.20 -36.48 4.43
N LEU A 4 -6.40 -36.88 3.17
CA LEU A 4 -5.78 -36.25 2.01
C LEU A 4 -6.39 -34.87 1.72
N ILE A 5 -7.71 -34.71 1.93
CA ILE A 5 -8.42 -33.44 1.79
C ILE A 5 -7.96 -32.45 2.87
N LEU A 6 -7.79 -32.91 4.12
CA LEU A 6 -7.29 -32.06 5.22
C LEU A 6 -5.83 -31.64 4.99
N LEU A 7 -4.99 -32.52 4.46
CA LEU A 7 -3.60 -32.21 4.11
C LEU A 7 -3.53 -31.18 2.98
N PHE A 8 -4.39 -31.31 1.96
CA PHE A 8 -4.50 -30.36 0.86
C PHE A 8 -4.96 -28.98 1.34
N PHE A 9 -5.96 -28.91 2.21
CA PHE A 9 -6.40 -27.65 2.83
C PHE A 9 -5.31 -27.02 3.70
N GLY A 10 -4.57 -27.81 4.48
CA GLY A 10 -3.45 -27.31 5.29
C GLY A 10 -2.29 -26.76 4.45
N LEU A 11 -1.93 -27.44 3.36
CA LEU A 11 -0.90 -26.99 2.42
C LEU A 11 -1.34 -25.72 1.68
N PHE A 12 -2.61 -25.61 1.29
CA PHE A 12 -3.14 -24.40 0.65
C PHE A 12 -3.10 -23.16 1.56
N HIS A 13 -3.37 -23.33 2.86
CA HIS A 13 -3.27 -22.23 3.84
C HIS A 13 -1.84 -21.69 3.96
N SER A 14 -0.84 -22.58 3.97
CA SER A 14 0.57 -22.18 4.07
C SER A 14 1.08 -21.42 2.83
N LEU A 15 0.62 -21.82 1.64
CA LEU A 15 0.97 -21.17 0.38
C LEU A 15 0.36 -19.76 0.27
N PHE A 16 -0.86 -19.58 0.78
CA PHE A 16 -1.55 -18.28 0.80
C PHE A 16 -0.89 -17.28 1.76
N ALA A 17 -0.37 -17.74 2.91
CA ALA A 17 0.31 -16.87 3.87
C ALA A 17 1.62 -16.28 3.33
N LEU A 18 2.36 -17.02 2.49
CA LEU A 18 3.63 -16.55 1.91
C LEU A 18 3.40 -15.40 0.91
N ALA A 19 2.30 -15.41 0.15
CA ALA A 19 1.97 -14.40 -0.85
C ALA A 19 1.71 -13.00 -0.25
N ASN A 20 1.23 -12.91 0.99
CA ASN A 20 0.83 -11.66 1.63
C ASN A 20 2.02 -10.80 2.11
N ASN A 21 3.22 -11.37 2.21
CA ASN A 21 4.41 -10.65 2.67
C ASN A 21 5.00 -9.68 1.64
N HIS A 22 4.52 -9.68 0.39
CA HIS A 22 5.05 -8.82 -0.67
C HIS A 22 4.50 -7.37 -0.63
N LEU A 23 3.48 -7.07 0.18
CA LEU A 23 2.88 -5.74 0.25
C LEU A 23 3.43 -4.82 1.34
N SER A 24 4.20 -5.32 2.31
CA SER A 24 4.51 -4.55 3.53
C SER A 24 5.66 -3.53 3.42
N ASN A 25 6.31 -3.39 2.26
CA ASN A 25 7.46 -2.47 2.11
C ASN A 25 7.39 -1.60 0.84
N GLN A 26 6.30 -0.85 0.66
CA GLN A 26 6.17 0.09 -0.47
C GLN A 26 6.97 1.40 -0.30
N GLY A 27 7.80 1.52 0.75
CA GLY A 27 8.62 2.71 0.99
C GLY A 27 7.80 3.98 1.25
N ILE A 28 6.56 3.87 1.75
CA ILE A 28 5.66 5.00 1.96
C ILE A 28 5.76 5.49 3.40
N THR A 29 6.04 6.79 3.59
CA THR A 29 6.00 7.48 4.88
C THR A 29 4.98 8.62 4.84
N GLN A 30 4.22 8.81 5.91
CA GLN A 30 3.20 9.87 6.00
C GLN A 30 3.45 10.74 7.24
N ALA A 31 3.23 12.04 7.08
CA ALA A 31 3.30 13.01 8.17
C ALA A 31 2.19 14.06 8.00
N THR A 32 1.80 14.71 9.09
CA THR A 32 0.92 15.89 9.05
C THR A 32 1.66 17.05 9.70
N LEU A 33 1.73 18.18 9.02
CA LEU A 33 2.37 19.38 9.52
C LEU A 33 1.47 20.11 10.52
N GLY A 34 2.04 21.06 11.29
CA GLY A 34 1.29 21.86 12.26
C GLY A 34 0.19 22.74 11.64
N ASN A 35 0.26 23.01 10.33
CA ASN A 35 -0.78 23.72 9.58
C ASN A 35 -1.87 22.80 8.99
N GLY A 36 -1.84 21.50 9.30
CA GLY A 36 -2.80 20.51 8.82
C GLY A 36 -2.50 19.91 7.44
N LEU A 37 -1.40 20.31 6.77
CA LEU A 37 -1.01 19.71 5.49
C LEU A 37 -0.54 18.27 5.69
N LYS A 38 -1.16 17.34 4.95
CA LYS A 38 -0.75 15.94 4.91
C LYS A 38 0.33 15.73 3.84
N ILE A 39 1.46 15.17 4.25
CA ILE A 39 2.59 14.80 3.38
C ILE A 39 2.61 13.28 3.24
N VAL A 40 2.79 12.82 2.00
CA VAL A 40 3.01 11.42 1.65
C VAL A 40 4.29 11.32 0.84
N VAL A 41 5.26 10.58 1.33
CA VAL A 41 6.54 10.32 0.67
C VAL A 41 6.58 8.86 0.27
N LYS A 42 6.86 8.57 -1.01
CA LYS A 42 7.14 7.21 -1.48
C LYS A 42 8.57 7.18 -2.01
N VAL A 43 9.44 6.41 -1.36
CA VAL A 43 10.83 6.25 -1.78
C VAL A 43 10.89 5.24 -2.92
N ASP A 44 11.44 5.66 -4.06
CA ASP A 44 11.78 4.79 -5.19
C ASP A 44 13.25 5.02 -5.55
N GLN A 45 14.04 3.94 -5.54
CA GLN A 45 15.49 3.97 -5.77
C GLN A 45 15.88 3.56 -7.20
N ARG A 46 14.90 3.35 -8.09
CA ARG A 46 15.15 2.84 -9.45
C ARG A 46 15.78 3.89 -10.37
N ALA A 47 15.59 5.17 -10.09
CA ALA A 47 16.15 6.27 -10.86
C ALA A 47 16.39 7.50 -9.97
N PRO A 48 17.38 8.36 -10.30
CA PRO A 48 17.70 9.57 -9.54
C PRO A 48 16.76 10.73 -9.90
N VAL A 49 15.45 10.53 -9.79
CA VAL A 49 14.41 11.52 -10.13
C VAL A 49 13.37 11.61 -9.01
N PHE A 50 12.69 12.76 -8.90
CA PHE A 50 11.58 12.95 -7.96
C PHE A 50 10.39 13.65 -8.61
N ILE A 51 9.19 13.45 -8.06
CA ILE A 51 7.94 14.10 -8.47
C ILE A 51 7.31 14.72 -7.22
N SER A 52 6.82 15.95 -7.34
CA SER A 52 6.03 16.62 -6.30
C SER A 52 4.65 16.96 -6.83
N GLN A 53 3.61 16.66 -6.04
CA GLN A 53 2.22 16.96 -6.36
C GLN A 53 1.56 17.56 -5.12
N LEU A 54 0.70 18.56 -5.35
CA LEU A 54 -0.13 19.15 -4.31
C LEU A 54 -1.59 18.91 -4.67
N TRP A 55 -2.31 18.23 -3.77
CA TRP A 55 -3.70 17.87 -3.96
C TRP A 55 -4.58 18.75 -3.10
N TYR A 56 -5.54 19.42 -3.72
CA TYR A 56 -6.61 20.12 -3.01
C TYR A 56 -7.89 19.31 -3.08
N LYS A 57 -8.61 19.23 -1.96
CA LYS A 57 -9.92 18.59 -1.90
C LYS A 57 -11.01 19.58 -2.32
N VAL A 58 -10.94 20.01 -3.58
CA VAL A 58 -11.91 20.91 -4.23
C VAL A 58 -11.92 20.63 -5.73
N GLY A 59 -13.07 20.79 -6.39
CA GLY A 59 -13.20 20.65 -7.84
C GLY A 59 -14.43 21.39 -8.38
N ALA A 60 -14.78 21.11 -9.64
CA ALA A 60 -15.90 21.78 -10.31
C ALA A 60 -17.25 21.59 -9.60
N SER A 61 -17.42 20.50 -8.85
CA SER A 61 -18.64 20.26 -8.05
C SER A 61 -18.80 21.19 -6.85
N ASP A 62 -17.74 21.90 -6.46
CA ASP A 62 -17.75 22.87 -5.37
C ASP A 62 -17.97 24.31 -5.88
N GLU A 63 -18.27 24.48 -7.18
CA GLU A 63 -18.58 25.76 -7.80
C GLU A 63 -20.01 26.22 -7.43
N SER A 64 -20.19 27.53 -7.25
CA SER A 64 -21.43 28.17 -6.80
C SER A 64 -22.48 28.37 -7.88
#